data_AF-A0A293MB24-F1
#
_entry.id   AF-A0A293MB24-F1
#
_cell.length_a   1.000
_cell.length_b   1.000
_cell.length_c   1.000
_cell.angle_alpha   90.00
_cell.angle_beta   90.00
_cell.angle_gamma   90.00
#
_symmetry.space_group_name_H-M   'P 1'
#
loop_
_entity.id
_entity.type
_entity.pdbx_description
1 polymer ?
#
loop_
_entity_poly.entity_id
_entity_poly.type
_entity_poly.pdbx_seq_one_letter_code
_entity_poly.pdbx_strand_id
1 'polypeptide(L)'
;MYHEATACHVTGDLADLLSLALDLLRTCSAMQQVAQESRTAAAMLRTWPELGDTLRRLLTLLNTYVPPQVRLLCLDVLRELVMLQPRETVTSIVPLLASCHSTFLESSGLMTTGPYFPRRGQKGYPIKSAVRPQRPILQMFLHLSQLEASKGVDAEYDQALLDFFLPYHRFVETVFRAAIGQNIVTQDLVNLSAMVSIEGIPLHIDLIPKLWLEVLEGDNAKEFGEFLRNSSYVTNCVSAVLLEERGYLNNPMVFRLFSLLVPKVGKQVLKESVTNLILSRAVSLVMSDTSGDVLKHARRITADLRATLLVLLVQKNSAICPGLAEYLDTLEAHCKESLHLNKEGENSAESTAKSAEEAKPNGEETGDSTPGNPPPKKPRSMDPEEGEGRATAKPATQPAGVSDSETVRVMLETVRELRTVLARQEQPSSSSSSAEAS
;
A
#
# COMPACT_ATOMS: atom_id res chain seq x y z
N MET A 1 -1.81 -38.52 -0.09
CA MET A 1 -0.83 -39.00 -1.08
C MET A 1 -0.06 -37.82 -1.68
N TYR A 2 0.99 -37.35 -1.01
CA TYR A 2 1.97 -36.43 -1.57
C TYR A 2 3.32 -36.87 -0.99
N HIS A 3 3.99 -37.81 -1.65
CA HIS A 3 5.41 -38.05 -1.40
C HIS A 3 6.17 -36.92 -2.10
N GLU A 4 7.21 -36.36 -1.47
CA GLU A 4 7.87 -35.12 -1.94
C GLU A 4 8.32 -35.16 -3.41
N ALA A 5 8.70 -36.33 -3.95
CA ALA A 5 9.02 -36.49 -5.36
C ALA A 5 7.78 -36.37 -6.28
N THR A 6 6.66 -37.03 -5.95
CA THR A 6 5.41 -36.88 -6.71
C THR A 6 4.74 -35.53 -6.51
N ALA A 7 5.01 -34.85 -5.39
CA ALA A 7 4.49 -33.51 -5.10
C ALA A 7 5.07 -32.42 -6.01
N CYS A 8 6.37 -32.50 -6.30
CA CYS A 8 7.02 -31.56 -7.22
C CYS A 8 6.48 -31.73 -8.65
N HIS A 9 6.31 -32.97 -9.10
CA HIS A 9 5.74 -33.24 -10.43
C HIS A 9 4.30 -32.73 -10.55
N VAL A 10 3.43 -33.03 -9.57
CA VAL A 10 2.03 -32.54 -9.59
C VAL A 10 1.96 -31.01 -9.52
N THR A 11 2.89 -30.35 -8.82
CA THR A 11 2.95 -28.88 -8.80
C THR A 11 3.35 -28.32 -10.17
N GLY A 12 4.34 -28.94 -10.83
CA GLY A 12 4.74 -28.59 -12.20
C GLY A 12 3.60 -28.80 -13.20
N ASP A 13 3.00 -29.99 -13.19
CA ASP A 13 1.88 -30.34 -14.08
C ASP A 13 0.68 -29.37 -13.89
N LEU A 14 0.39 -28.96 -12.66
CA LEU A 14 -0.66 -27.98 -12.38
C LEU A 14 -0.29 -26.58 -12.90
N ALA A 15 0.97 -26.17 -12.76
CA ALA A 15 1.44 -24.90 -13.33
C ALA A 15 1.36 -24.91 -14.86
N ASP A 16 1.73 -26.02 -15.51
CA ASP A 16 1.64 -26.19 -16.96
C ASP A 16 0.19 -26.15 -17.44
N LEU A 17 -0.72 -26.83 -16.72
CA LEU A 17 -2.15 -26.82 -17.03
C LEU A 17 -2.76 -25.41 -16.88
N LEU A 18 -2.40 -24.68 -15.82
CA LEU A 18 -2.85 -23.29 -15.64
C LEU A 18 -2.30 -22.38 -16.73
N SER A 19 -1.05 -22.60 -17.17
CA SER A 19 -0.43 -21.82 -18.25
C SER A 19 -1.13 -22.08 -19.58
N LEU A 20 -1.41 -23.35 -19.91
CA LEU A 20 -2.16 -23.71 -21.12
C LEU A 20 -3.58 -23.15 -21.10
N ALA A 21 -4.25 -23.21 -19.94
CA ALA A 21 -5.57 -22.60 -19.76
C ALA A 21 -5.52 -21.07 -19.96
N LEU A 22 -4.50 -20.41 -19.41
CA LEU A 22 -4.31 -18.97 -19.58
C LEU A 22 -4.12 -18.58 -21.05
N ASP A 23 -3.28 -19.30 -21.78
CA ASP A 23 -3.03 -19.06 -23.20
C ASP A 23 -4.29 -19.27 -24.05
N LEU A 24 -5.08 -20.29 -23.73
CA LEU A 24 -6.38 -20.53 -24.38
C LEU A 24 -7.34 -19.36 -24.12
N LEU A 25 -7.47 -18.90 -22.87
CA LEU A 25 -8.35 -17.78 -22.51
C LEU A 25 -7.93 -16.48 -23.20
N ARG A 26 -6.62 -16.19 -23.24
CA ARG A 26 -6.07 -15.02 -23.95
C ARG A 26 -6.33 -15.08 -25.45
N THR A 27 -6.19 -16.26 -26.04
CA THR A 27 -6.52 -16.48 -27.45
C THR A 27 -8.00 -16.20 -27.69
N CYS A 28 -8.90 -16.71 -26.85
CA CYS A 28 -10.32 -16.41 -26.94
C CYS A 28 -10.63 -14.91 -26.78
N SER A 29 -9.94 -14.22 -25.87
CA SER A 29 -10.08 -12.78 -25.64
C SER A 29 -9.65 -11.97 -26.88
N ALA A 30 -8.51 -12.31 -27.47
CA ALA A 30 -8.02 -11.68 -28.70
C ALA A 30 -8.97 -11.91 -29.89
N MET A 31 -9.49 -13.13 -30.03
CA MET A 31 -10.41 -13.45 -31.13
C MET A 31 -11.75 -12.71 -31.04
N GLN A 32 -12.24 -12.38 -29.83
CA GLN A 32 -13.44 -11.55 -29.65
C GLN A 32 -13.28 -10.14 -30.26
N GLN A 33 -12.06 -9.61 -30.33
CA GLN A 33 -11.80 -8.26 -30.82
C GLN A 33 -11.67 -8.15 -32.35
N VAL A 34 -11.41 -9.27 -33.05
CA VAL A 34 -10.96 -9.24 -34.45
C VAL A 34 -12.03 -9.68 -35.46
N ALA A 35 -12.94 -10.61 -35.12
CA ALA A 35 -13.84 -11.19 -36.13
C ALA A 35 -15.27 -11.48 -35.66
N GLN A 36 -16.23 -11.07 -36.50
CA GLN A 36 -17.68 -11.28 -36.35
C GLN A 36 -18.10 -12.77 -36.40
N GLU A 37 -17.25 -13.63 -37.00
CA GLU A 37 -17.38 -15.10 -37.08
C GLU A 37 -16.87 -15.83 -35.82
N SER A 38 -16.10 -15.15 -34.96
CA SER A 38 -15.59 -15.69 -33.68
C SER A 38 -16.65 -15.70 -32.56
N ARG A 39 -17.92 -15.41 -32.90
CA ARG A 39 -19.04 -15.41 -31.95
C ARG A 39 -19.37 -16.78 -31.41
N THR A 40 -18.98 -17.88 -32.07
CA THR A 40 -19.19 -19.26 -31.59
C THR A 40 -18.28 -19.61 -30.42
N ALA A 41 -16.97 -19.36 -30.49
CA ALA A 41 -16.05 -19.58 -29.36
C ALA A 41 -16.40 -18.68 -28.16
N ALA A 42 -16.75 -17.42 -28.42
CA ALA A 42 -17.25 -16.50 -27.40
C ALA A 42 -18.61 -16.95 -26.82
N ALA A 43 -19.50 -17.51 -27.63
CA ALA A 43 -20.77 -18.07 -27.16
C ALA A 43 -20.56 -19.32 -26.29
N MET A 44 -19.61 -20.19 -26.65
CA MET A 44 -19.26 -21.37 -25.85
C MET A 44 -18.77 -20.98 -24.45
N LEU A 45 -17.91 -19.96 -24.36
CA LEU A 45 -17.48 -19.41 -23.07
C LEU A 45 -18.66 -18.84 -22.28
N ARG A 46 -19.52 -18.04 -22.94
CA ARG A 46 -20.74 -17.48 -22.32
C ARG A 46 -21.66 -18.55 -21.72
N THR A 47 -21.68 -19.75 -22.30
CA THR A 47 -22.51 -20.86 -21.84
C THR A 47 -21.79 -21.86 -20.95
N TRP A 48 -20.55 -21.60 -20.48
CA TRP A 48 -19.79 -22.56 -19.67
C TRP A 48 -20.56 -22.94 -18.39
N PRO A 49 -21.16 -24.16 -18.32
CA PRO A 49 -22.10 -24.51 -17.25
C PRO A 49 -21.44 -24.69 -15.87
N GLU A 50 -20.12 -24.86 -15.83
CA GLU A 50 -19.33 -25.15 -14.62
C GLU A 50 -18.37 -24.01 -14.25
N LEU A 51 -18.55 -22.81 -14.83
CA LEU A 51 -17.68 -21.65 -14.55
C LEU A 51 -17.62 -21.36 -13.04
N GLY A 52 -18.76 -21.33 -12.36
CA GLY A 52 -18.80 -21.05 -10.92
C GLY A 52 -18.03 -22.06 -10.05
N ASP A 53 -18.11 -23.35 -10.39
CA ASP A 53 -17.35 -24.39 -9.68
C ASP A 53 -15.86 -24.35 -10.01
N THR A 54 -15.52 -24.02 -11.26
CA THR A 54 -14.14 -23.81 -11.69
C THR A 54 -13.53 -22.62 -10.94
N LEU A 55 -14.24 -21.49 -10.87
CA LEU A 55 -13.82 -20.31 -10.09
C LEU A 55 -13.60 -20.67 -8.62
N ARG A 56 -14.54 -21.40 -7.99
CA ARG A 56 -14.39 -21.88 -6.61
C ARG A 56 -13.13 -22.72 -6.41
N ARG A 57 -12.86 -23.67 -7.32
CA ARG A 57 -11.67 -24.52 -7.26
C ARG A 57 -10.38 -23.71 -7.44
N LEU A 58 -10.35 -22.78 -8.40
CA LEU A 58 -9.22 -21.88 -8.62
C LEU A 58 -8.92 -21.04 -7.37
N LEU A 59 -9.95 -20.51 -6.71
CA LEU A 59 -9.79 -19.75 -5.46
C LEU A 59 -9.14 -20.57 -4.35
N THR A 60 -9.32 -21.90 -4.31
CA THR A 60 -8.62 -22.78 -3.35
C THR A 60 -7.10 -22.83 -3.52
N LEU A 61 -6.59 -22.41 -4.69
CA LEU A 61 -5.16 -22.29 -4.96
C LEU A 61 -4.57 -20.99 -4.40
N LEU A 62 -5.41 -20.03 -3.99
CA LEU A 62 -4.99 -18.74 -3.43
C LEU A 62 -4.76 -18.89 -1.92
N ASN A 63 -3.69 -19.60 -1.57
CA ASN A 63 -3.41 -19.96 -0.18
C ASN A 63 -1.90 -19.96 0.13
N THR A 64 -1.55 -19.76 1.40
CA THR A 64 -0.18 -19.81 1.94
C THR A 64 0.46 -21.20 1.92
N TYR A 65 -0.31 -22.26 1.68
CA TYR A 65 0.18 -23.63 1.44
C TYR A 65 0.51 -23.91 -0.03
N VAL A 66 0.20 -22.99 -0.94
CA VAL A 66 0.40 -23.16 -2.39
C VAL A 66 1.67 -22.43 -2.82
N PRO A 67 2.53 -23.06 -3.64
CA PRO A 67 3.74 -22.43 -4.17
C PRO A 67 3.44 -21.14 -4.95
N PRO A 68 4.35 -20.14 -4.94
CA PRO A 68 4.13 -18.87 -5.62
C PRO A 68 3.79 -19.02 -7.11
N GLN A 69 4.48 -19.89 -7.84
CA GLN A 69 4.25 -20.09 -9.29
C GLN A 69 2.80 -20.47 -9.60
N VAL A 70 2.25 -21.48 -8.92
CA VAL A 70 0.87 -21.94 -9.11
C VAL A 70 -0.13 -20.85 -8.70
N ARG A 71 0.12 -20.18 -7.57
CA ARG A 71 -0.76 -19.12 -7.07
C ARG A 71 -0.82 -17.93 -8.04
N LEU A 72 0.32 -17.50 -8.58
CA LEU A 72 0.39 -16.38 -9.52
C LEU A 72 -0.29 -16.71 -10.86
N LEU A 73 -0.01 -17.89 -11.43
CA LEU A 73 -0.70 -18.36 -12.64
C LEU A 73 -2.21 -18.47 -12.44
N CYS A 74 -2.65 -18.96 -11.27
CA CYS A 74 -4.07 -19.01 -10.92
C CYS A 74 -4.70 -17.60 -10.91
N LEU A 75 -4.01 -16.60 -10.32
CA LEU A 75 -4.49 -15.22 -10.34
C LEU A 75 -4.60 -14.67 -11.77
N ASP A 76 -3.65 -14.98 -12.65
CA ASP A 76 -3.70 -14.55 -14.04
C ASP A 76 -4.87 -15.20 -14.79
N VAL A 77 -5.11 -16.50 -14.60
CA VAL A 77 -6.29 -17.20 -15.15
C VAL A 77 -7.58 -16.54 -14.66
N LEU A 78 -7.68 -16.29 -13.35
CA LEU A 78 -8.85 -15.63 -12.76
C LEU A 78 -9.07 -14.22 -13.32
N ARG A 79 -8.00 -13.43 -13.54
CA ARG A 79 -8.10 -12.10 -14.16
C ARG A 79 -8.62 -12.19 -15.60
N GLU A 80 -8.09 -13.10 -16.42
CA GLU A 80 -8.59 -13.27 -17.79
C GLU A 80 -10.06 -13.69 -17.82
N LEU A 81 -10.50 -14.56 -16.88
CA LEU A 81 -11.92 -14.93 -16.74
C LEU A 81 -12.81 -13.73 -16.39
N VAL A 82 -12.35 -12.84 -15.49
CA VAL A 82 -13.03 -11.58 -15.19
C VAL A 82 -13.17 -10.71 -16.44
N MET A 83 -12.15 -10.65 -17.28
CA MET A 83 -12.19 -9.85 -18.52
C MET A 83 -13.12 -10.44 -19.57
N LEU A 84 -13.16 -11.78 -19.71
CA LEU A 84 -13.99 -12.48 -20.69
C LEU A 84 -15.47 -12.51 -20.32
N GLN A 85 -15.78 -12.73 -19.04
CA GLN A 85 -17.13 -12.89 -18.49
C GLN A 85 -17.28 -12.10 -17.19
N PRO A 86 -17.25 -10.76 -17.26
CA PRO A 86 -17.23 -9.92 -16.07
C PRO A 86 -18.47 -10.10 -15.21
N ARG A 87 -19.65 -10.17 -15.82
CA ARG A 87 -20.91 -10.28 -15.08
C ARG A 87 -21.01 -11.58 -14.31
N GLU A 88 -20.81 -12.71 -14.97
CA GLU A 88 -20.88 -14.04 -14.37
C GLU A 88 -19.77 -14.24 -13.32
N THR A 89 -18.54 -13.82 -13.64
CA THR A 89 -17.41 -13.99 -12.72
C THR A 89 -17.60 -13.15 -11.46
N VAL A 90 -17.91 -11.86 -11.58
CA VAL A 90 -18.13 -10.95 -10.44
C VAL A 90 -19.25 -11.49 -9.54
N THR A 91 -20.41 -11.85 -10.11
CA THR A 91 -21.54 -12.36 -9.32
C THR A 91 -21.24 -13.70 -8.64
N SER A 92 -20.35 -14.52 -9.20
CA SER A 92 -19.97 -15.80 -8.62
C SER A 92 -18.94 -15.67 -7.48
N ILE A 93 -17.89 -14.86 -7.68
CA ILE A 93 -16.76 -14.81 -6.74
C ILE A 93 -16.97 -13.83 -5.59
N VAL A 94 -17.64 -12.68 -5.81
CA VAL A 94 -17.71 -11.61 -4.81
C VAL A 94 -18.34 -12.08 -3.49
N PRO A 95 -19.49 -12.78 -3.48
CA PRO A 95 -20.09 -13.24 -2.22
C PRO A 95 -19.17 -14.21 -1.45
N LEU A 96 -18.47 -15.08 -2.17
CA LEU A 96 -17.56 -16.05 -1.57
C LEU A 96 -16.33 -15.36 -0.96
N LEU A 97 -15.70 -14.47 -1.71
CA LEU A 97 -14.55 -13.70 -1.24
C LEU A 97 -14.95 -12.86 -0.02
N ALA A 98 -16.05 -12.12 -0.11
CA ALA A 98 -16.55 -11.28 0.98
C ALA A 98 -16.78 -12.10 2.26
N SER A 99 -17.41 -13.27 2.15
CA SER A 99 -17.63 -14.18 3.28
C SER A 99 -16.31 -14.65 3.93
N CYS A 100 -15.31 -15.01 3.12
CA CYS A 100 -14.02 -15.46 3.62
C CYS A 100 -13.26 -14.34 4.35
N HIS A 101 -13.22 -13.14 3.77
CA HIS A 101 -12.60 -11.96 4.38
C HIS A 101 -13.31 -11.55 5.68
N SER A 102 -14.65 -11.56 5.69
CA SER A 102 -15.44 -11.22 6.88
C SER A 102 -15.13 -12.17 8.03
N THR A 103 -15.15 -13.48 7.73
CA THR A 103 -14.87 -14.54 8.72
C THR A 103 -13.47 -14.35 9.31
N PHE A 104 -12.48 -14.01 8.48
CA PHE A 104 -11.12 -13.76 8.94
C PHE A 104 -11.03 -12.57 9.90
N LEU A 105 -11.61 -11.42 9.53
CA LEU A 105 -11.57 -10.21 10.34
C LEU A 105 -12.35 -10.38 11.66
N GLU A 106 -13.48 -11.07 11.65
CA GLU A 106 -14.26 -11.40 12.85
C GLU A 106 -13.49 -12.34 13.78
N SER A 107 -12.71 -13.28 13.23
CA SER A 107 -11.86 -14.21 14.01
C SER A 107 -10.58 -13.57 14.56
N SER A 108 -10.38 -12.25 14.42
CA SER A 108 -9.19 -11.52 14.87
C SER A 108 -7.87 -12.09 14.30
N GLY A 109 -7.90 -12.64 13.09
CA GLY A 109 -6.71 -13.11 12.39
C GLY A 109 -6.08 -14.41 12.90
N LEU A 110 -6.79 -15.16 13.76
CA LEU A 110 -6.32 -16.46 14.28
C LEU A 110 -6.41 -17.55 13.20
N MET A 111 -5.42 -17.60 12.30
CA MET A 111 -5.33 -18.65 11.30
C MET A 111 -3.89 -19.14 11.12
N THR A 112 -3.73 -20.46 11.02
CA THR A 112 -2.42 -21.07 10.79
C THR A 112 -1.92 -20.74 9.39
N THR A 113 -0.75 -20.11 9.29
CA THR A 113 -0.07 -19.83 8.02
C THR A 113 0.69 -21.04 7.51
N GLY A 114 0.64 -21.27 6.21
CA GLY A 114 1.40 -22.29 5.50
C GLY A 114 2.87 -21.91 5.25
N PRO A 115 3.65 -22.84 4.68
CA PRO A 115 5.10 -22.72 4.50
C PRO A 115 5.53 -21.62 3.53
N TYR A 116 4.66 -21.19 2.61
CA TYR A 116 4.95 -20.12 1.65
C TYR A 116 4.50 -18.74 2.11
N PHE A 117 4.04 -18.60 3.36
CA PHE A 117 3.79 -17.30 3.95
C PHE A 117 5.13 -16.58 4.22
N PRO A 118 5.30 -15.30 3.83
CA PRO A 118 6.54 -14.57 4.03
C PRO A 118 6.90 -14.42 5.52
N ARG A 119 8.13 -14.77 5.90
CA ARG A 119 8.68 -14.56 7.25
C ARG A 119 10.02 -13.85 7.20
N ARG A 120 10.37 -13.16 8.27
CA ARG A 120 11.62 -12.40 8.33
C ARG A 120 12.81 -13.34 8.49
N GLY A 121 13.85 -13.11 7.69
CA GLY A 121 15.08 -13.90 7.74
C GLY A 121 14.92 -15.39 7.38
N GLN A 122 13.86 -15.75 6.65
CA GLN A 122 13.50 -17.14 6.39
C GLN A 122 14.56 -17.85 5.53
N LYS A 123 15.51 -18.53 6.19
CA LYS A 123 16.41 -19.54 5.63
C LYS A 123 15.93 -20.93 6.06
N GLY A 124 14.84 -21.42 5.47
CA GLY A 124 14.39 -22.81 5.65
C GLY A 124 12.88 -22.99 5.74
N TYR A 125 12.41 -24.11 5.17
CA TYR A 125 11.03 -24.57 5.28
C TYR A 125 10.72 -25.05 6.70
N PRO A 126 9.56 -24.71 7.28
CA PRO A 126 9.20 -25.16 8.62
C PRO A 126 9.10 -26.70 8.69
N ILE A 127 9.61 -27.25 9.79
CA ILE A 127 9.63 -28.70 10.08
C ILE A 127 8.18 -29.20 10.27
N LYS A 128 7.88 -30.34 9.66
CA LYS A 128 6.55 -30.98 9.57
C LYS A 128 5.90 -31.14 10.95
N SER A 129 4.80 -30.42 11.22
CA SER A 129 3.86 -30.78 12.29
C SER A 129 2.89 -31.88 11.82
N ALA A 130 2.58 -32.83 12.71
CA ALA A 130 1.91 -34.09 12.36
C ALA A 130 0.38 -33.98 12.12
N VAL A 131 -0.24 -32.84 12.44
CA VAL A 131 -1.67 -32.61 12.19
C VAL A 131 -1.80 -31.48 11.18
N ARG A 132 -2.26 -31.81 9.97
CA ARG A 132 -2.55 -30.80 8.94
C ARG A 132 -3.88 -30.14 9.30
N PRO A 133 -3.92 -28.85 9.67
CA PRO A 133 -5.20 -28.16 9.83
C PRO A 133 -5.99 -28.22 8.52
N GLN A 134 -7.33 -28.18 8.61
CA GLN A 134 -8.16 -28.08 7.42
C GLN A 134 -7.76 -26.82 6.63
N ARG A 135 -7.46 -27.00 5.34
CA ARG A 135 -7.02 -25.89 4.49
C ARG A 135 -8.21 -24.95 4.27
N PRO A 136 -8.08 -23.66 4.61
CA PRO A 136 -9.14 -22.71 4.32
C PRO A 136 -9.30 -22.55 2.81
N ILE A 137 -10.53 -22.21 2.37
CA ILE A 137 -10.89 -22.01 0.97
C ILE A 137 -10.02 -20.92 0.32
N LEU A 138 -9.65 -19.91 1.09
CA LEU A 138 -8.84 -18.78 0.65
C LEU A 138 -7.94 -18.39 1.83
N GLN A 139 -6.70 -17.98 1.57
CA GLN A 139 -5.81 -17.42 2.61
C GLN A 139 -4.95 -16.31 2.02
N MET A 140 -5.61 -15.31 1.46
CA MET A 140 -5.00 -14.07 0.98
C MET A 140 -5.41 -12.90 1.87
N PHE A 141 -5.27 -13.09 3.18
CA PHE A 141 -5.60 -12.12 4.22
C PHE A 141 -4.38 -11.80 5.04
N LEU A 142 -4.32 -10.57 5.57
CA LEU A 142 -3.25 -10.13 6.44
C LEU A 142 -3.81 -9.34 7.63
N HIS A 143 -3.47 -9.78 8.84
CA HIS A 143 -3.74 -9.03 10.07
C HIS A 143 -2.45 -8.43 10.64
N LEU A 144 -2.52 -7.27 11.27
CA LEU A 144 -1.36 -6.56 11.84
C LEU A 144 -0.55 -7.43 12.81
N SER A 145 -1.20 -8.30 13.58
CA SER A 145 -0.54 -9.23 14.53
C SER A 145 0.27 -10.34 13.87
N GLN A 146 0.13 -10.56 12.56
CA GLN A 146 0.90 -11.57 11.82
C GLN A 146 2.23 -11.03 11.29
N LEU A 147 2.47 -9.72 11.41
CA LEU A 147 3.71 -9.10 10.98
C LEU A 147 4.81 -9.26 12.03
N GLU A 148 6.00 -9.64 11.58
CA GLU A 148 7.18 -9.81 12.44
C GLU A 148 7.96 -8.49 12.64
N ALA A 149 7.70 -7.49 11.79
CA ALA A 149 8.25 -6.14 11.88
C ALA A 149 7.29 -5.13 11.24
N SER A 150 7.31 -3.89 11.73
CA SER A 150 6.59 -2.77 11.09
C SER A 150 7.22 -2.41 9.75
N LYS A 151 6.40 -1.89 8.83
CA LYS A 151 6.85 -1.44 7.52
C LYS A 151 8.00 -0.43 7.64
N GLY A 152 9.02 -0.59 6.80
CA GLY A 152 10.20 0.27 6.74
C GLY A 152 11.34 -0.13 7.68
N VAL A 153 11.13 -1.13 8.53
CA VAL A 153 12.18 -1.70 9.40
C VAL A 153 13.07 -2.69 8.63
N ASP A 154 12.49 -3.46 7.71
CA ASP A 154 13.17 -4.51 6.95
C ASP A 154 12.67 -4.52 5.50
N ALA A 155 13.46 -3.95 4.58
CA ALA A 155 13.05 -3.75 3.19
C ALA A 155 12.87 -5.07 2.41
N GLU A 156 13.65 -6.11 2.74
CA GLU A 156 13.51 -7.43 2.09
C GLU A 156 12.21 -8.11 2.53
N TYR A 157 11.90 -8.05 3.83
CA TYR A 157 10.66 -8.57 4.36
C TYR A 157 9.43 -7.82 3.83
N ASP A 158 9.50 -6.48 3.77
CA ASP A 158 8.46 -5.65 3.18
C ASP A 158 8.21 -6.03 1.72
N GLN A 159 9.27 -6.24 0.94
CA GLN A 159 9.15 -6.65 -0.46
C GLN A 159 8.55 -8.06 -0.58
N ALA A 160 8.98 -9.02 0.26
CA ALA A 160 8.43 -10.38 0.24
C ALA A 160 6.93 -10.41 0.57
N LEU A 161 6.47 -9.56 1.50
CA LEU A 161 5.05 -9.37 1.79
C LEU A 161 4.30 -8.77 0.60
N LEU A 162 4.86 -7.74 -0.04
CA LEU A 162 4.26 -7.13 -1.23
C LEU A 162 4.17 -8.12 -2.39
N ASP A 163 5.23 -8.87 -2.68
CA ASP A 163 5.23 -9.88 -3.75
C ASP A 163 4.17 -10.97 -3.51
N PHE A 164 3.88 -11.27 -2.25
CA PHE A 164 2.84 -12.22 -1.87
C PHE A 164 1.42 -11.64 -2.03
N PHE A 165 1.13 -10.47 -1.45
CA PHE A 165 -0.23 -9.94 -1.34
C PHE A 165 -0.64 -9.06 -2.52
N LEU A 166 0.26 -8.25 -3.07
CA LEU A 166 -0.06 -7.29 -4.14
C LEU A 166 -0.74 -7.92 -5.36
N PRO A 167 -0.35 -9.12 -5.85
CA PRO A 167 -1.06 -9.77 -6.96
C PRO A 167 -2.54 -10.03 -6.67
N TYR A 168 -2.90 -10.40 -5.44
CA TYR A 168 -4.29 -10.60 -5.05
C TYR A 168 -5.05 -9.27 -4.99
N HIS A 169 -4.44 -8.22 -4.44
CA HIS A 169 -5.06 -6.89 -4.43
C HIS A 169 -5.34 -6.38 -5.86
N ARG A 170 -4.41 -6.57 -6.80
CA ARG A 170 -4.63 -6.25 -8.23
C ARG A 170 -5.77 -7.06 -8.85
N PHE A 171 -5.93 -8.32 -8.45
CA PHE A 171 -7.06 -9.14 -8.90
C PHE A 171 -8.39 -8.57 -8.38
N VAL A 172 -8.50 -8.26 -7.08
CA VAL A 172 -9.71 -7.64 -6.51
C VAL A 172 -10.00 -6.29 -7.16
N GLU A 173 -8.98 -5.47 -7.42
CA GLU A 173 -9.13 -4.23 -8.19
C GLU A 173 -9.69 -4.49 -9.59
N THR A 174 -9.18 -5.51 -10.30
CA THR A 174 -9.68 -5.90 -11.63
C THR A 174 -11.15 -6.31 -11.59
N VAL A 175 -11.55 -7.10 -10.60
CA VAL A 175 -12.95 -7.49 -10.35
C VAL A 175 -13.82 -6.25 -10.14
N PHE A 176 -13.34 -5.29 -9.36
CA PHE A 176 -14.06 -4.07 -9.08
C PHE A 176 -14.19 -3.18 -10.33
N ARG A 177 -13.11 -2.98 -11.09
CA ARG A 177 -13.13 -2.22 -12.36
C ARG A 177 -14.05 -2.87 -13.39
N ALA A 178 -14.05 -4.19 -13.50
CA ALA A 178 -14.98 -4.93 -14.35
C ALA A 178 -16.44 -4.70 -13.93
N ALA A 179 -16.73 -4.67 -12.63
CA ALA A 179 -18.05 -4.38 -12.11
C ALA A 179 -18.51 -2.94 -12.39
N ILE A 180 -17.60 -1.96 -12.28
CA ILE A 180 -17.88 -0.57 -12.70
C ILE A 180 -18.21 -0.53 -14.19
N GLY A 181 -17.37 -1.15 -15.03
CA GLY A 181 -17.55 -1.15 -16.49
C GLY A 181 -18.85 -1.82 -16.95
N GLN A 182 -19.41 -2.74 -16.16
CA GLN A 182 -20.69 -3.41 -16.42
C GLN A 182 -21.87 -2.82 -15.65
N ASN A 183 -21.64 -1.79 -14.83
CA ASN A 183 -22.63 -1.20 -13.93
C ASN A 183 -23.34 -2.24 -13.03
N ILE A 184 -22.55 -3.12 -12.41
CA ILE A 184 -23.01 -4.18 -11.49
C ILE A 184 -22.36 -4.07 -10.11
N VAL A 185 -22.00 -2.85 -9.70
CA VAL A 185 -21.43 -2.60 -8.37
C VAL A 185 -22.49 -2.91 -7.30
N THR A 186 -22.13 -3.72 -6.32
CA THR A 186 -23.01 -4.12 -5.20
C THR A 186 -22.40 -3.74 -3.86
N GLN A 187 -23.21 -3.71 -2.81
CA GLN A 187 -22.73 -3.48 -1.44
C GLN A 187 -21.70 -4.55 -1.02
N ASP A 188 -21.87 -5.81 -1.42
CA ASP A 188 -20.92 -6.90 -1.12
C ASP A 188 -19.56 -6.67 -1.78
N LEU A 189 -19.54 -6.14 -3.01
CA LEU A 189 -18.29 -5.78 -3.69
C LEU A 189 -17.58 -4.62 -2.96
N VAL A 190 -18.34 -3.62 -2.51
CA VAL A 190 -17.78 -2.51 -1.73
C VAL A 190 -17.22 -3.02 -0.39
N ASN A 191 -17.96 -3.88 0.31
CA ASN A 191 -17.50 -4.52 1.54
C ASN A 191 -16.23 -5.35 1.32
N LEU A 192 -16.19 -6.17 0.26
CA LEU A 192 -15.00 -6.93 -0.12
C LEU A 192 -13.80 -6.00 -0.35
N SER A 193 -13.97 -4.95 -1.14
CA SER A 193 -12.90 -3.99 -1.40
C SER A 193 -12.42 -3.29 -0.12
N ALA A 194 -13.33 -3.02 0.83
CA ALA A 194 -12.98 -2.40 2.10
C ALA A 194 -12.21 -3.36 3.01
N MET A 195 -12.59 -4.64 3.08
CA MET A 195 -11.86 -5.65 3.84
C MET A 195 -10.46 -5.88 3.28
N VAL A 196 -10.34 -6.02 1.96
CA VAL A 196 -9.03 -6.11 1.28
C VAL A 196 -8.22 -4.84 1.50
N SER A 197 -8.86 -3.66 1.50
CA SER A 197 -8.17 -2.42 1.84
C SER A 197 -7.65 -2.42 3.27
N ILE A 198 -8.41 -2.90 4.26
CA ILE A 198 -7.98 -3.02 5.66
C ILE A 198 -6.72 -3.89 5.75
N GLU A 199 -6.74 -5.06 5.13
CA GLU A 199 -5.62 -6.01 5.12
C GLU A 199 -4.39 -5.46 4.39
N GLY A 200 -4.59 -4.51 3.45
CA GLY A 200 -3.53 -3.82 2.74
C GLY A 200 -2.91 -2.62 3.49
N ILE A 201 -3.56 -2.13 4.55
CA ILE A 201 -3.09 -0.95 5.31
C ILE A 201 -1.67 -1.17 5.87
N PRO A 202 -1.33 -2.28 6.56
CA PRO A 202 0.01 -2.47 7.12
C PRO A 202 1.12 -2.47 6.07
N LEU A 203 0.79 -2.87 4.84
CA LEU A 203 1.71 -2.89 3.71
C LEU A 203 1.71 -1.59 2.90
N HIS A 204 0.83 -0.65 3.24
CA HIS A 204 0.57 0.59 2.52
C HIS A 204 0.18 0.35 1.04
N ILE A 205 -0.61 -0.69 0.76
CA ILE A 205 -1.10 -0.99 -0.60
C ILE A 205 -2.25 -0.05 -0.98
N ASP A 206 -2.03 0.80 -1.99
CA ASP A 206 -2.91 1.93 -2.33
C ASP A 206 -3.82 1.70 -3.54
N LEU A 207 -3.89 0.48 -4.09
CA LEU A 207 -4.68 0.17 -5.30
C LEU A 207 -6.18 0.44 -5.12
N ILE A 208 -6.78 -0.13 -4.08
CA ILE A 208 -8.22 0.06 -3.80
C ILE A 208 -8.53 1.50 -3.38
N PRO A 209 -7.74 2.16 -2.51
CA PRO A 209 -7.90 3.59 -2.24
C PRO A 209 -7.85 4.48 -3.48
N LYS A 210 -6.90 4.25 -4.40
CA LYS A 210 -6.82 4.96 -5.68
C LYS A 210 -8.08 4.75 -6.50
N LEU A 211 -8.54 3.49 -6.63
CA LEU A 211 -9.78 3.17 -7.32
C LEU A 211 -10.99 3.88 -6.71
N TRP A 212 -11.13 3.88 -5.39
CA TRP A 212 -12.22 4.58 -4.72
C TRP A 212 -12.19 6.09 -4.96
N LEU A 213 -10.99 6.68 -4.96
CA LEU A 213 -10.81 8.10 -5.27
C LEU A 213 -11.27 8.41 -6.70
N GLU A 214 -10.83 7.62 -7.67
CA GLU A 214 -11.26 7.75 -9.08
C GLU A 214 -12.79 7.70 -9.24
N VAL A 215 -13.46 6.76 -8.56
CA VAL A 215 -14.92 6.63 -8.64
C VAL A 215 -15.65 7.77 -7.93
N LEU A 216 -15.10 8.26 -6.81
CA LEU A 216 -15.64 9.40 -6.08
C LEU A 216 -15.46 10.74 -6.79
N GLU A 217 -14.49 10.83 -7.71
CA GLU A 217 -14.26 12.02 -8.55
C GLU A 217 -14.97 11.92 -9.92
N GLY A 218 -15.49 10.75 -10.28
CA GLY A 218 -16.24 10.50 -11.51
C GLY A 218 -17.75 10.70 -11.40
N ASP A 219 -18.47 10.29 -12.46
CA ASP A 219 -19.92 10.53 -12.60
C ASP A 219 -20.78 9.75 -11.58
N ASN A 220 -20.31 8.59 -11.14
CA ASN A 220 -21.04 7.71 -10.21
C ASN A 220 -20.80 8.04 -8.72
N ALA A 221 -20.20 9.20 -8.42
CA ALA A 221 -19.75 9.57 -7.07
C ALA A 221 -20.85 9.57 -6.00
N LYS A 222 -22.09 9.93 -6.37
CA LYS A 222 -23.22 9.99 -5.41
C LYS A 222 -23.64 8.61 -4.94
N GLU A 223 -23.93 7.72 -5.89
CA GLU A 223 -24.33 6.33 -5.62
C GLU A 223 -23.19 5.58 -4.93
N PHE A 224 -21.95 5.73 -5.42
CA PHE A 224 -20.80 5.12 -4.77
C PHE A 224 -20.57 5.65 -3.35
N GLY A 225 -20.78 6.95 -3.13
CA GLY A 225 -20.74 7.56 -1.81
C GLY A 225 -21.78 7.00 -0.83
N GLU A 226 -22.93 6.52 -1.31
CA GLU A 226 -23.93 5.83 -0.49
C GLU A 226 -23.45 4.44 -0.07
N PHE A 227 -22.92 3.64 -1.00
CA PHE A 227 -22.35 2.34 -0.66
C PHE A 227 -21.23 2.44 0.39
N LEU A 228 -20.36 3.45 0.28
CA LEU A 228 -19.29 3.69 1.25
C LEU A 228 -19.82 4.06 2.64
N ARG A 229 -20.89 4.87 2.72
CA ARG A 229 -21.51 5.26 4.00
C ARG A 229 -22.22 4.10 4.70
N ASN A 230 -22.75 3.16 3.92
CA ASN A 230 -23.49 2.00 4.42
C ASN A 230 -22.57 0.82 4.81
N SER A 231 -21.27 0.92 4.57
CA SER A 231 -20.30 -0.14 4.87
C SER A 231 -19.62 0.07 6.23
N SER A 232 -19.83 -0.86 7.16
CA SER A 232 -19.09 -0.90 8.43
C SER A 232 -17.59 -1.15 8.23
N TYR A 233 -17.20 -1.89 7.19
CA TYR A 233 -15.80 -2.14 6.87
C TYR A 233 -15.08 -0.87 6.39
N VAL A 234 -15.77 0.04 5.70
CA VAL A 234 -15.20 1.36 5.35
C VAL A 234 -14.94 2.18 6.61
N THR A 235 -15.86 2.18 7.57
CA THR A 235 -15.67 2.78 8.91
C THR A 235 -14.50 2.14 9.65
N ASN A 236 -14.33 0.82 9.58
CA ASN A 236 -13.19 0.12 10.18
C ASN A 236 -11.87 0.45 9.48
N CYS A 237 -11.87 0.61 8.15
CA CYS A 237 -10.71 1.05 7.37
C CYS A 237 -10.23 2.43 7.84
N VAL A 238 -11.15 3.38 8.00
CA VAL A 238 -10.80 4.72 8.54
C VAL A 238 -10.24 4.61 9.95
N SER A 239 -10.86 3.78 10.80
CA SER A 239 -10.41 3.56 12.18
C SER A 239 -8.99 2.97 12.24
N ALA A 240 -8.71 1.95 11.43
CA ALA A 240 -7.42 1.27 11.37
C ALA A 240 -6.29 2.23 10.97
N VAL A 241 -6.50 3.08 9.95
CA VAL A 241 -5.49 4.09 9.56
C VAL A 241 -5.28 5.15 10.64
N LEU A 242 -6.35 5.65 11.26
CA LEU A 242 -6.24 6.72 12.26
C LEU A 242 -5.68 6.24 13.61
N LEU A 243 -5.89 4.97 13.97
CA LEU A 243 -5.49 4.41 15.27
C LEU A 243 -4.17 3.66 15.21
N GLU A 244 -3.99 2.81 14.21
CA GLU A 244 -2.91 1.82 14.13
C GLU A 244 -1.80 2.27 13.19
N GLU A 245 -2.13 2.67 11.95
CA GLU A 245 -1.14 2.87 10.88
C GLU A 245 -1.25 4.25 10.20
N ARG A 246 -1.03 5.32 10.98
CA ARG A 246 -1.11 6.72 10.48
C ARG A 246 -0.10 7.02 9.39
N GLY A 247 1.03 6.31 9.38
CA GLY A 247 2.07 6.45 8.35
C GLY A 247 1.52 6.28 6.94
N TYR A 248 0.42 5.55 6.78
CA TYR A 248 -0.26 5.38 5.50
C TYR A 248 -0.82 6.69 4.92
N LEU A 249 -1.17 7.65 5.78
CA LEU A 249 -1.61 8.99 5.36
C LEU A 249 -0.49 9.81 4.71
N ASN A 250 0.78 9.40 4.78
CA ASN A 250 1.85 10.09 4.03
C ASN A 250 1.68 9.92 2.51
N ASN A 251 0.96 8.90 2.05
CA ASN A 251 0.58 8.79 0.65
C ASN A 251 -0.46 9.87 0.30
N PRO A 252 -0.17 10.79 -0.63
CA PRO A 252 -1.04 11.93 -0.94
C PRO A 252 -2.40 11.50 -1.49
N MET A 253 -2.47 10.41 -2.26
CA MET A 253 -3.74 9.91 -2.82
C MET A 253 -4.63 9.33 -1.72
N VAL A 254 -4.03 8.58 -0.78
CA VAL A 254 -4.75 8.03 0.38
C VAL A 254 -5.26 9.17 1.24
N PHE A 255 -4.43 10.17 1.52
CA PHE A 255 -4.84 11.34 2.30
C PHE A 255 -5.97 12.13 1.63
N ARG A 256 -5.90 12.32 0.31
CA ARG A 256 -6.95 12.96 -0.48
C ARG A 256 -8.28 12.21 -0.38
N LEU A 257 -8.25 10.89 -0.58
CA LEU A 257 -9.42 10.03 -0.40
C LEU A 257 -10.02 10.19 1.01
N PHE A 258 -9.18 10.10 2.04
CA PHE A 258 -9.62 10.19 3.43
C PHE A 258 -10.22 11.56 3.75
N SER A 259 -9.71 12.63 3.15
CA SER A 259 -10.30 13.97 3.27
C SER A 259 -11.71 14.06 2.67
N LEU A 260 -12.05 13.24 1.67
CA LEU A 260 -13.40 13.12 1.12
C LEU A 260 -14.29 12.14 1.91
N LEU A 261 -13.69 11.08 2.45
CA LEU A 261 -14.38 9.98 3.12
C LEU A 261 -14.72 10.30 4.58
N VAL A 262 -13.76 10.82 5.35
CA VAL A 262 -13.90 11.09 6.79
C VAL A 262 -15.07 12.04 7.09
N PRO A 263 -15.34 13.12 6.33
CA PRO A 263 -16.54 13.92 6.56
C PRO A 263 -17.86 13.14 6.42
N LYS A 264 -17.89 12.08 5.61
CA LYS A 264 -19.08 11.25 5.35
C LYS A 264 -19.32 10.19 6.43
N VAL A 265 -18.25 9.58 6.94
CA VAL A 265 -18.32 8.46 7.93
C VAL A 265 -17.79 8.81 9.31
N GLY A 266 -17.22 10.00 9.47
CA GLY A 266 -16.45 10.41 10.65
C GLY A 266 -17.25 10.44 11.93
N LYS A 267 -18.56 10.69 11.89
CA LYS A 267 -19.43 10.58 13.08
C LYS A 267 -19.50 9.16 13.65
N GLN A 268 -19.30 8.14 12.82
CA GLN A 268 -19.29 6.73 13.25
C GLN A 268 -17.92 6.31 13.80
N VAL A 269 -16.84 6.89 13.26
CA VAL A 269 -15.44 6.55 13.59
C VAL A 269 -14.89 7.38 14.75
N LEU A 270 -15.05 8.70 14.69
CA LEU A 270 -14.47 9.68 15.60
C LEU A 270 -15.34 9.81 16.86
N LYS A 271 -15.40 8.72 17.64
CA LYS A 271 -15.90 8.78 19.02
C LYS A 271 -14.99 9.66 19.87
N GLU A 272 -15.49 10.10 21.02
CA GLU A 272 -14.76 11.00 21.93
C GLU A 272 -13.38 10.45 22.31
N SER A 273 -13.28 9.15 22.60
CA SER A 273 -12.00 8.49 22.92
C SER A 273 -10.98 8.50 21.78
N VAL A 274 -11.40 8.18 20.56
CA VAL A 274 -10.56 8.18 19.35
C VAL A 274 -10.08 9.60 19.06
N THR A 275 -10.99 10.56 19.17
CA THR A 275 -10.68 11.97 18.98
C THR A 275 -9.65 12.44 20.00
N ASN A 276 -9.90 12.24 21.29
CA ASN A 276 -8.99 12.65 22.36
C ASN A 276 -7.60 12.00 22.23
N LEU A 277 -7.51 10.77 21.73
CA LEU A 277 -6.23 10.11 21.46
C LEU A 277 -5.44 10.81 20.34
N ILE A 278 -6.10 11.18 19.24
CA ILE A 278 -5.45 11.89 18.13
C ILE A 278 -5.02 13.29 18.58
N LEU A 279 -5.88 13.97 19.35
CA LEU A 279 -5.62 15.33 19.83
C LEU A 279 -4.53 15.39 20.89
N SER A 280 -4.51 14.45 21.84
CA SER A 280 -3.43 14.37 22.84
C SER A 280 -2.05 14.14 22.19
N ARG A 281 -2.01 13.42 21.06
CA ARG A 281 -0.79 13.31 20.24
C ARG A 281 -0.41 14.62 19.57
N ALA A 282 -1.37 15.36 19.02
CA ALA A 282 -1.12 16.69 18.47
C ALA A 282 -0.58 17.65 19.54
N VAL A 283 -1.15 17.65 20.75
CA VAL A 283 -0.63 18.42 21.89
C VAL A 283 0.78 17.95 22.25
N SER A 284 1.06 16.65 22.27
CA SER A 284 2.41 16.14 22.50
C SER A 284 3.43 16.60 21.45
N LEU A 285 3.01 16.81 20.19
CA LEU A 285 3.87 17.39 19.16
C LEU A 285 4.18 18.87 19.47
N VAL A 286 3.14 19.64 19.82
CA VAL A 286 3.29 21.07 20.20
C VAL A 286 4.25 21.23 21.38
N MET A 287 4.17 20.34 22.37
CA MET A 287 5.02 20.38 23.56
C MET A 287 6.43 19.81 23.35
N SER A 288 6.72 19.23 22.17
CA SER A 288 8.04 18.67 21.87
C SER A 288 9.02 19.76 21.43
N ASP A 289 10.23 19.76 22.00
CA ASP A 289 11.30 20.67 21.60
C ASP A 289 11.82 20.25 20.21
N THR A 290 11.39 21.00 19.19
CA THR A 290 11.62 20.68 17.77
C THR A 290 12.88 21.34 17.21
N SER A 291 13.72 21.95 18.04
CA SER A 291 14.84 22.79 17.60
C SER A 291 15.97 22.09 16.82
N GLY A 292 16.01 20.75 16.71
CA GLY A 292 17.05 20.05 15.93
C GLY A 292 16.69 18.74 15.21
N ASP A 293 15.50 18.17 15.45
CA ASP A 293 15.16 16.79 15.00
C ASP A 293 13.91 16.69 14.10
N VAL A 294 13.35 17.82 13.63
CA VAL A 294 12.14 17.84 12.79
C VAL A 294 12.32 17.01 11.53
N LEU A 295 13.47 17.15 10.85
CA LEU A 295 13.74 16.45 9.59
C LEU A 295 13.79 14.93 9.78
N LYS A 296 14.39 14.45 10.89
CA LYS A 296 14.47 13.02 11.21
C LYS A 296 13.09 12.42 11.49
N HIS A 297 12.14 13.23 11.96
CA HIS A 297 10.79 12.80 12.31
C HIS A 297 9.73 13.32 11.33
N ALA A 298 10.11 13.93 10.21
CA ALA A 298 9.20 14.65 9.31
C ALA A 298 8.03 13.78 8.83
N ARG A 299 8.28 12.51 8.49
CA ARG A 299 7.22 11.56 8.07
C ARG A 299 6.22 11.25 9.18
N ARG A 300 6.68 11.14 10.43
CA ARG A 300 5.81 10.89 11.59
C ARG A 300 4.99 12.14 11.92
N ILE A 301 5.65 13.29 11.98
CA ILE A 301 5.00 14.59 12.21
C ILE A 301 3.93 14.84 11.14
N THR A 302 4.25 14.62 9.86
CA THR A 302 3.31 14.75 8.75
C THR A 302 2.10 13.84 8.91
N ALA A 303 2.30 12.55 9.22
CA ALA A 303 1.22 11.60 9.44
C ALA A 303 0.29 12.01 10.59
N ASP A 304 0.86 12.46 11.71
CA ASP A 304 0.09 12.93 12.87
C ASP A 304 -0.68 14.23 12.54
N LEU A 305 -0.06 15.20 11.86
CA LEU A 305 -0.73 16.42 11.41
C LEU A 305 -1.87 16.13 10.42
N ARG A 306 -1.68 15.19 9.50
CA ARG A 306 -2.72 14.74 8.56
C ARG A 306 -3.88 14.08 9.31
N ALA A 307 -3.61 13.25 10.32
CA ALA A 307 -4.66 12.68 11.16
C ALA A 307 -5.42 13.76 11.93
N THR A 308 -4.72 14.77 12.48
CA THR A 308 -5.34 15.93 13.13
C THR A 308 -6.22 16.72 12.16
N LEU A 309 -5.76 16.96 10.93
CA LEU A 309 -6.57 17.62 9.89
C LEU A 309 -7.90 16.89 9.69
N LEU A 310 -7.85 15.56 9.50
CA LEU A 310 -9.05 14.74 9.27
C LEU A 310 -10.05 14.82 10.42
N VAL A 311 -9.58 14.91 11.67
CA VAL A 311 -10.44 15.12 12.84
C VAL A 311 -11.10 16.49 12.80
N LEU A 312 -10.34 17.55 12.52
CA LEU A 312 -10.84 18.92 12.45
C LEU A 312 -11.83 19.13 11.30
N LEU A 313 -11.74 18.37 10.21
CA LEU A 313 -12.75 18.40 9.14
C LEU A 313 -14.15 17.98 9.64
N VAL A 314 -14.22 17.19 10.71
CA VAL A 314 -15.48 16.71 11.31
C VAL A 314 -15.86 17.55 12.53
N GLN A 315 -14.91 17.81 13.42
CA GLN A 315 -15.11 18.58 14.63
C GLN A 315 -14.81 20.06 14.37
N LYS A 316 -15.87 20.85 14.16
CA LYS A 316 -15.80 22.29 13.92
C LYS A 316 -15.56 23.09 15.22
N ASN A 317 -14.52 22.75 15.97
CA ASN A 317 -14.14 23.50 17.17
C ASN A 317 -12.63 23.69 17.18
N SER A 318 -12.17 24.92 16.90
CA SER A 318 -10.74 25.24 16.84
C SER A 318 -10.05 25.28 18.21
N ALA A 319 -10.81 25.34 19.31
CA ALA A 319 -10.28 25.29 20.69
C ALA A 319 -9.68 23.93 21.08
N ILE A 320 -9.63 23.00 20.14
CA ILE A 320 -9.31 21.59 20.33
C ILE A 320 -7.80 21.32 20.53
N CYS A 321 -6.90 22.20 20.10
CA CYS A 321 -5.45 22.08 20.34
C CYS A 321 -4.80 23.46 20.57
N PRO A 322 -4.68 23.93 21.84
CA PRO A 322 -4.02 25.20 22.13
C PRO A 322 -2.53 25.15 21.73
N GLY A 323 -2.02 26.24 21.16
CA GLY A 323 -0.63 26.34 20.69
C GLY A 323 -0.33 25.67 19.35
N LEU A 324 -1.30 24.99 18.72
CA LEU A 324 -1.11 24.36 17.41
C LEU A 324 -0.74 25.38 16.33
N ALA A 325 -1.37 26.57 16.31
CA ALA A 325 -1.06 27.61 15.33
C ALA A 325 0.41 28.07 15.41
N GLU A 326 0.91 28.35 16.62
CA GLU A 326 2.30 28.78 16.85
C GLU A 326 3.31 27.67 16.49
N TYR A 327 2.96 26.42 16.79
CA TYR A 327 3.75 25.27 16.38
C TYR A 327 3.82 25.11 14.85
N LEU A 328 2.70 25.34 14.15
CA LEU A 328 2.68 25.34 12.69
C LEU A 328 3.53 26.46 12.09
N ASP A 329 3.60 27.63 12.73
CA ASP A 329 4.49 28.74 12.35
C ASP A 329 5.96 28.36 12.46
N THR A 330 6.33 27.71 13.56
CA THR A 330 7.69 27.21 13.78
C THR A 330 8.06 26.14 12.74
N LEU A 331 7.15 25.17 12.48
CA LEU A 331 7.36 24.15 11.47
C LEU A 331 7.48 24.72 10.06
N GLU A 332 6.66 25.71 9.70
CA GLU A 332 6.72 26.33 8.37
C GLU A 332 8.06 27.05 8.17
N ALA A 333 8.55 27.75 9.19
CA ALA A 333 9.85 28.41 9.15
C ALA A 333 10.98 27.39 8.94
N HIS A 334 11.01 26.30 9.72
CA HIS A 334 12.00 25.23 9.58
C HIS A 334 11.94 24.54 8.20
N CYS A 335 10.74 24.32 7.65
CA CYS A 335 10.58 23.75 6.30
C CYS A 335 11.15 24.68 5.23
N LYS A 336 10.87 25.98 5.31
CA LYS A 336 11.36 26.97 4.35
C LYS A 336 12.88 27.10 4.39
N GLU A 337 13.46 27.15 5.59
CA GLU A 337 14.91 27.20 5.80
C GLU A 337 15.61 25.95 5.22
N SER A 338 15.08 24.75 5.52
CA SER A 338 15.63 23.49 5.02
C SER A 338 15.57 23.39 3.48
N LEU A 339 14.48 23.85 2.87
CA LEU A 339 14.34 23.89 1.41
C LEU A 339 15.22 24.97 0.75
N HIS A 340 15.55 26.05 1.46
CA HIS A 340 16.46 27.09 0.97
C HIS A 340 17.91 26.60 0.98
N LEU A 341 18.35 26.00 2.08
CA LEU A 341 19.69 25.41 2.22
C LEU A 341 19.98 24.34 1.15
N ASN A 342 18.98 23.51 0.83
CA ASN A 342 19.12 22.51 -0.24
C ASN A 342 19.26 23.14 -1.63
N LYS A 343 18.53 24.22 -1.93
CA LYS A 343 18.65 24.95 -3.20
C LYS A 343 19.99 25.67 -3.34
N GLU A 344 20.52 26.22 -2.26
CA GLU A 344 21.85 26.86 -2.25
C GLU A 344 22.99 25.84 -2.37
N GLY A 345 22.81 24.64 -1.80
CA GLY A 345 23.73 23.51 -1.96
C GLY A 345 23.75 22.96 -3.39
N GLU A 346 22.58 22.81 -4.03
CA GLU A 346 22.47 22.40 -5.44
C GLU A 346 23.10 23.45 -6.39
N ASN A 347 22.80 24.74 -6.18
CA ASN A 347 23.40 25.83 -6.97
C ASN A 347 24.92 25.95 -6.77
N SER A 348 25.41 25.71 -5.54
CA SER A 348 26.84 25.73 -5.25
C SER A 348 27.56 24.55 -5.89
N ALA A 349 26.98 23.34 -5.84
CA ALA A 349 27.52 22.14 -6.47
C ALA A 349 27.53 22.25 -8.01
N GLU A 350 26.52 22.87 -8.61
CA GLU A 350 26.44 23.13 -10.05
C GLU A 350 27.45 24.20 -10.49
N SER A 351 27.76 25.17 -9.61
CA SER A 351 28.83 26.16 -9.83
C SER A 351 30.24 25.56 -9.68
N THR A 352 30.45 24.60 -8.78
CA THR A 352 31.74 23.90 -8.64
C THR A 352 31.96 22.89 -9.76
N ALA A 353 30.92 22.24 -10.27
CA ALA A 353 31.01 21.37 -11.45
C ALA A 353 31.40 22.15 -12.72
N LYS A 354 30.86 23.36 -12.91
CA LYS A 354 31.27 24.27 -14.00
C LYS A 354 32.69 24.81 -13.84
N SER A 355 33.16 25.00 -12.61
CA SER A 355 34.51 25.50 -12.32
C SER A 355 35.60 24.43 -12.48
N ALA A 356 35.25 23.13 -12.46
CA ALA A 356 36.20 22.04 -12.63
C ALA A 356 36.46 21.66 -14.10
N GLU A 357 35.61 22.10 -15.03
CA GLU A 357 35.76 21.81 -16.47
C GLU A 357 36.62 22.85 -17.21
N GLU A 358 36.91 24.01 -16.60
CA GLU A 358 37.73 25.09 -17.19
C GLU A 358 39.22 25.08 -16.78
N ALA A 359 39.68 24.14 -15.95
CA ALA A 359 41.09 24.05 -15.56
C ALA A 359 41.84 22.93 -16.31
N LYS A 360 42.00 23.09 -17.63
CA LYS A 360 43.07 22.43 -18.41
C LYS A 360 43.99 23.50 -19.01
N PRO A 361 45.29 23.55 -18.67
CA PRO A 361 46.28 24.23 -19.50
C PRO A 361 46.97 23.21 -20.43
N ASN A 362 46.70 23.33 -21.74
CA ASN A 362 47.69 23.02 -22.79
C ASN A 362 48.74 24.16 -22.77
N GLY A 363 50.04 23.99 -22.95
CA GLY A 363 50.91 22.85 -23.28
C GLY A 363 52.26 23.44 -23.71
N GLU A 364 53.37 22.71 -23.59
CA GLU A 364 54.41 22.61 -24.62
C GLU A 364 55.50 21.62 -24.24
N GLU A 365 55.97 20.90 -25.26
CA GLU A 365 56.87 19.76 -25.26
C GLU A 365 58.34 20.15 -25.08
N THR A 366 59.15 19.24 -24.53
CA THR A 366 60.46 18.85 -25.10
C THR A 366 61.08 17.66 -24.34
N GLY A 367 61.34 16.58 -25.08
CA GLY A 367 62.63 15.87 -25.06
C GLY A 367 62.99 14.89 -23.92
N ASP A 368 62.72 13.61 -24.19
CA ASP A 368 63.67 12.48 -24.15
C ASP A 368 63.97 11.68 -22.85
N SER A 369 64.18 10.36 -23.08
CA SER A 369 64.82 9.32 -22.27
C SER A 369 64.01 8.48 -21.24
N THR A 370 63.57 7.30 -21.72
CA THR A 370 63.25 6.02 -21.02
C THR A 370 64.38 5.44 -20.13
N PRO A 371 64.22 4.27 -19.42
CA PRO A 371 63.04 3.49 -18.99
C PRO A 371 63.11 2.97 -17.51
N GLY A 372 62.02 2.38 -16.97
CA GLY A 372 62.16 1.63 -15.70
C GLY A 372 60.94 1.00 -14.99
N ASN A 373 60.14 0.18 -15.69
CA ASN A 373 59.50 -1.09 -15.22
C ASN A 373 58.63 -1.13 -13.90
N PRO A 374 57.89 -2.23 -13.57
CA PRO A 374 56.42 -2.31 -13.67
C PRO A 374 55.70 -2.60 -12.31
N PRO A 375 54.35 -2.78 -12.25
CA PRO A 375 53.58 -2.80 -10.99
C PRO A 375 53.36 -4.21 -10.42
N PRO A 376 53.11 -4.39 -9.11
CA PRO A 376 52.54 -5.63 -8.57
C PRO A 376 51.03 -5.44 -8.30
N LYS A 377 50.14 -6.12 -9.03
CA LYS A 377 49.60 -7.47 -8.82
C LYS A 377 49.02 -7.75 -7.42
N LYS A 378 47.69 -7.98 -7.41
CA LYS A 378 46.89 -8.70 -6.41
C LYS A 378 47.57 -10.01 -5.94
N PRO A 379 47.26 -10.46 -4.72
CA PRO A 379 47.10 -11.87 -4.44
C PRO A 379 45.70 -12.21 -3.89
N ARG A 380 45.34 -13.49 -4.09
CA ARG A 380 44.09 -14.17 -3.73
C ARG A 380 44.42 -15.25 -2.69
N SER A 381 43.45 -15.58 -1.82
CA SER A 381 43.36 -16.74 -0.88
C SER A 381 44.29 -16.69 0.35
N MET A 382 43.97 -17.15 1.57
CA MET A 382 43.03 -18.15 2.12
C MET A 382 42.60 -17.76 3.55
N ASP A 383 41.48 -18.32 4.04
CA ASP A 383 41.04 -18.32 5.45
C ASP A 383 42.05 -18.99 6.41
N PRO A 384 42.02 -18.64 7.71
CA PRO A 384 41.47 -19.60 8.68
C PRO A 384 40.66 -19.00 9.86
N GLU A 385 39.75 -19.86 10.34
CA GLU A 385 39.10 -20.05 11.65
C GLU A 385 39.07 -18.99 12.78
N GLU A 386 37.83 -18.86 13.31
CA GLU A 386 37.38 -18.72 14.70
C GLU A 386 37.98 -17.65 15.63
N GLY A 387 37.12 -16.70 16.02
CA GLY A 387 37.30 -15.83 17.17
C GLY A 387 36.02 -15.08 17.53
N GLU A 388 35.39 -15.47 18.64
CA GLU A 388 34.22 -14.81 19.24
C GLU A 388 34.46 -13.31 19.44
N GLY A 389 33.52 -12.48 18.98
CA GLY A 389 33.62 -11.02 19.07
C GLY A 389 32.25 -10.35 19.02
N ARG A 390 31.66 -10.19 20.20
CA ARG A 390 30.54 -9.31 20.59
C ARG A 390 30.31 -8.11 19.64
N ALA A 391 29.32 -8.22 18.75
CA ALA A 391 28.89 -7.12 17.88
C ALA A 391 27.88 -6.22 18.61
N THR A 392 28.32 -5.01 18.94
CA THR A 392 27.46 -3.89 19.33
C THR A 392 26.59 -3.48 18.14
N ALA A 393 25.27 -3.49 18.34
CA ALA A 393 24.27 -3.03 17.38
C ALA A 393 24.54 -1.58 16.92
N LYS A 394 24.80 -1.39 15.63
CA LYS A 394 24.72 -0.08 14.98
C LYS A 394 23.27 0.20 14.57
N PRO A 395 22.77 1.43 14.73
CA PRO A 395 21.42 1.78 14.38
C PRO A 395 21.21 1.71 12.86
N ALA A 396 20.03 1.21 12.49
CA ALA A 396 19.60 0.93 11.13
C ALA A 396 19.68 2.16 10.22
N THR A 397 20.40 2.02 9.11
CA THR A 397 20.32 2.94 7.97
C THR A 397 19.00 2.67 7.26
N GLN A 398 18.12 3.68 7.24
CA GLN A 398 16.81 3.63 6.59
C GLN A 398 16.96 3.43 5.07
N PRO A 399 15.98 2.78 4.40
CA PRO A 399 16.03 2.52 2.96
C PRO A 399 15.94 3.84 2.17
N ALA A 400 16.86 4.00 1.22
CA ALA A 400 16.86 5.08 0.25
C ALA A 400 15.57 5.05 -0.60
N GLY A 401 14.91 6.21 -0.79
CA GLY A 401 13.85 6.30 -1.80
C GLY A 401 12.75 7.35 -1.67
N VAL A 402 12.92 8.43 -0.89
CA VAL A 402 12.23 9.72 -1.12
C VAL A 402 13.25 10.77 -0.71
N SER A 403 13.60 11.73 -1.57
CA SER A 403 14.57 12.77 -1.19
C SER A 403 14.06 13.50 0.07
N ASP A 404 14.96 13.83 0.99
CA ASP A 404 14.58 14.56 2.21
C ASP A 404 13.82 15.86 1.85
N SER A 405 14.13 16.45 0.70
CA SER A 405 13.43 17.59 0.13
C SER A 405 11.95 17.34 -0.18
N GLU A 406 11.57 16.16 -0.70
CA GLU A 406 10.17 15.86 -1.02
C GLU A 406 9.37 15.61 0.26
N THR A 407 9.98 14.93 1.24
CA THR A 407 9.36 14.73 2.57
C THR A 407 9.04 16.07 3.24
N VAL A 408 9.96 17.04 3.17
CA VAL A 408 9.76 18.39 3.71
C VAL A 408 8.70 19.16 2.93
N ARG A 409 8.63 19.00 1.61
CA ARG A 409 7.59 19.64 0.78
C ARG A 409 6.19 19.16 1.16
N VAL A 410 6.00 17.86 1.34
CA VAL A 410 4.72 17.26 1.75
C VAL A 410 4.30 17.73 3.15
N MET A 411 5.25 17.85 4.07
CA MET A 411 5.02 18.41 5.41
C MET A 411 4.57 19.86 5.33
N LEU A 412 5.24 20.68 4.51
CA LEU A 412 4.91 22.09 4.30
C LEU A 412 3.50 22.29 3.70
N GLU A 413 3.11 21.46 2.74
CA GLU A 413 1.75 21.46 2.19
C GLU A 413 0.71 21.14 3.26
N THR A 414 0.95 20.09 4.05
CA THR A 414 0.07 19.68 5.15
C THR A 414 -0.09 20.79 6.20
N VAL A 415 1.01 21.47 6.57
CA VAL A 415 1.00 22.62 7.48
C VAL A 415 0.10 23.74 6.95
N ARG A 416 0.22 24.06 5.65
CA ARG A 416 -0.60 25.09 5.00
C ARG A 416 -2.07 24.73 5.00
N GLU A 417 -2.41 23.49 4.61
CA GLU A 417 -3.80 23.02 4.62
C GLU A 417 -4.41 23.11 6.02
N LEU A 418 -3.69 22.66 7.05
CA LEU A 418 -4.14 22.73 8.43
C LEU A 418 -4.38 24.16 8.90
N ARG A 419 -3.53 25.11 8.52
CA ARG A 419 -3.79 26.53 8.78
C ARG A 419 -5.05 27.04 8.10
N THR A 420 -5.29 26.66 6.84
CA THR A 420 -6.53 27.10 6.15
C THR A 420 -7.79 26.57 6.83
N VAL A 421 -7.74 25.35 7.38
CA VAL A 421 -8.86 24.76 8.12
C VAL A 421 -9.05 25.48 9.46
N LEU A 422 -7.97 25.72 10.21
CA LEU A 422 -8.04 26.46 11.48
C LEU A 422 -8.58 27.88 11.29
N ALA A 423 -8.08 28.62 10.29
CA ALA A 423 -8.55 29.98 9.98
C ALA A 423 -10.04 30.02 9.61
N ARG A 424 -10.54 29.01 8.87
CA ARG A 424 -11.97 28.90 8.55
C ARG A 424 -12.85 28.62 9.77
N GLN A 425 -12.31 28.00 10.81
CA GLN A 425 -13.04 27.68 12.04
C GLN A 425 -13.01 28.82 13.06
N GLU A 426 -12.00 29.69 13.01
CA GLU A 426 -11.89 30.89 13.83
C GLU A 426 -12.77 32.05 13.34
N GLN A 427 -13.19 32.04 12.07
CA GLN A 427 -14.19 32.99 11.59
C GLN A 427 -15.57 32.64 12.16
N PRO A 428 -16.21 33.54 12.94
CA PRO A 428 -17.55 33.28 13.45
C PRO A 428 -18.51 33.10 12.29
N SER A 429 -19.39 32.11 12.39
CA SER A 429 -20.47 31.86 11.45
C SER A 429 -21.48 33.02 11.45
N SER A 430 -21.13 34.14 10.81
CA SER A 430 -22.03 35.27 10.60
C SER A 430 -22.87 35.05 9.34
N SER A 431 -23.66 33.97 9.29
CA SER A 431 -24.75 33.81 8.30
C SER A 431 -25.65 32.61 8.61
N SER A 432 -26.31 32.56 9.76
CA SER A 432 -27.55 31.78 9.92
C SER A 432 -28.33 32.22 11.16
N SER A 433 -28.85 33.45 11.17
CA SER A 433 -29.94 33.81 12.09
C SER A 433 -30.77 34.96 11.52
N SER A 434 -31.64 34.67 10.55
CA SER A 434 -32.84 35.48 10.29
C SER A 434 -33.62 34.89 9.12
N ALA A 435 -34.48 33.91 9.39
CA ALA A 435 -35.77 33.72 8.71
C ALA A 435 -36.41 32.43 9.26
N GLU A 436 -37.23 32.58 10.29
CA GLU A 436 -38.52 31.90 10.43
C GLU A 436 -39.17 32.40 11.73
N ALA A 437 -39.94 33.48 11.57
CA ALA A 437 -41.03 33.84 12.44
C ALA A 437 -42.31 33.68 11.61
N SER A 438 -43.28 32.96 12.18
CA SER A 438 -44.63 32.58 11.70
C SER A 438 -44.77 31.11 11.33
#